data_AF-A0A970SX34-F1
#
_entry.id   AF-A0A970SX34-F1
#
_cell.length_a   1.000
_cell.length_b   1.000
_cell.length_c   1.000
_cell.angle_alpha   90.00
_cell.angle_beta   90.00
_cell.angle_gamma   90.00
#
_symmetry.space_group_name_H-M   'P 1'
#
loop_
_entity.id
_entity.type
_entity.pdbx_description
1 polymer ?
#
loop_
_entity_poly.entity_id
_entity_poly.type
_entity_poly.pdbx_seq_one_letter_code
_entity_poly.pdbx_strand_id
1 'polypeptide(L)' 'MKCSTVRNQFSRYLENDLDAATRQKIDQHLEDCAECEKELTIFINSMRILRAAVKVRPEK' A
#
# COMPACT_ATOMS: atom_id res chain seq x y z
N MET A 1 4.23 9.12 13.37
CA MET A 1 4.57 7.73 12.95
C MET A 1 5.78 7.82 12.01
N LYS A 2 6.64 6.81 11.87
CA LYS A 2 7.80 6.88 10.95
C LYS A 2 7.42 6.35 9.57
N CYS A 3 7.90 7.00 8.50
CA CYS A 3 7.65 6.59 7.12
C CYS A 3 8.01 5.11 6.89
N SER A 4 9.12 4.63 7.46
CA SER A 4 9.55 3.23 7.35
C SER A 4 8.53 2.24 7.90
N THR A 5 7.82 2.60 8.98
CA THR A 5 6.76 1.76 9.55
C THR A 5 5.54 1.74 8.64
N VAL A 6 5.13 2.90 8.13
CA VAL A 6 3.99 3.03 7.21
C VAL A 6 4.26 2.23 5.93
N ARG A 7 5.47 2.34 5.37
CA ARG A 7 5.88 1.60 4.17
C ARG A 7 5.85 0.09 4.37
N ASN A 8 6.24 -0.40 5.55
CA ASN A 8 6.15 -1.83 5.86
C ASN A 8 4.70 -2.31 6.04
N GLN A 9 3.78 -1.40 6.40
CA GLN A 9 2.35 -1.71 6.54
C GLN A 9 1.56 -1.54 5.23
N PHE A 10 2.17 -1.07 4.14
CA PHE A 10 1.45 -0.86 2.86
C PHE A 10 0.78 -2.12 2.32
N SER A 11 1.46 -3.27 2.35
CA SER A 11 0.86 -4.53 1.92
C SER A 11 -0.40 -4.84 2.74
N ARG A 12 -0.29 -4.75 4.07
CA ARG A 12 -1.40 -5.00 5.01
C ARG A 12 -2.52 -3.97 4.86
N TYR A 13 -2.17 -2.70 4.60
CA TYR A 13 -3.13 -1.64 4.32
C TYR A 13 -3.95 -1.93 3.06
N LEU A 14 -3.32 -2.41 1.99
CA LEU A 14 -4.01 -2.78 0.75
C LEU A 14 -4.82 -4.07 0.87
N GLU A 15 -4.39 -5.00 1.71
CA GLU A 15 -5.10 -6.22 2.01
C GLU A 15 -6.20 -6.02 3.07
N ASN A 16 -6.33 -4.80 3.60
CA ASN A 16 -7.25 -4.44 4.69
C ASN A 16 -7.03 -5.32 5.94
N ASP A 17 -5.80 -5.78 6.16
CA ASP A 17 -5.32 -6.62 7.27
C ASP A 17 -4.79 -5.76 8.44
N LEU A 18 -5.38 -4.58 8.65
CA LEU A 18 -4.95 -3.64 9.69
C LEU A 18 -6.10 -3.32 10.63
N ASP A 19 -5.78 -3.22 11.91
CA ASP A 19 -6.70 -2.69 12.93
C ASP A 19 -7.09 -1.25 12.61
N ALA A 20 -8.34 -0.88 12.96
CA ALA A 20 -8.87 0.46 12.70
C ALA A 20 -7.98 1.59 13.26
N ALA A 21 -7.41 1.39 14.46
CA ALA A 21 -6.50 2.37 15.07
C ALA A 21 -5.19 2.54 14.29
N THR A 22 -4.66 1.45 13.73
CA THR A 22 -3.45 1.48 12.90
C THR A 22 -3.73 2.13 11.57
N ARG A 23 -4.89 1.81 10.97
CA ARG A 23 -5.33 2.41 9.71
C ARG A 23 -5.49 3.92 9.83
N GLN A 24 -6.14 4.40 10.88
CA GLN A 24 -6.33 5.84 11.11
C GLN A 24 -5.00 6.58 11.28
N LYS A 25 -4.02 5.98 11.98
CA LYS A 25 -2.67 6.57 12.10
C LYS A 25 -1.92 6.64 10.77
N ILE A 26 -2.13 5.66 9.90
CA ILE A 26 -1.54 5.64 8.56
C ILE A 26 -2.22 6.70 7.70
N ASP A 27 -3.55 6.78 7.70
CA ASP A 27 -4.31 7.79 6.95
C ASP A 27 -3.85 9.21 7.33
N GLN A 28 -3.81 9.50 8.63
CA GLN A 28 -3.36 10.80 9.13
C GLN A 28 -1.90 11.10 8.73
N HIS A 29 -1.04 10.07 8.62
CA HIS A 29 0.33 10.26 8.16
C HIS A 29 0.41 10.46 6.65
N LEU A 30 -0.45 9.84 5.85
CA LEU A 30 -0.52 10.06 4.41
C LEU A 30 -0.99 11.47 4.09
N GLU A 31 -1.92 12.02 4.88
CA GLU A 31 -2.37 13.41 4.77
C GLU A 31 -1.26 14.42 5.13
N ASP A 32 -0.42 14.10 6.11
CA ASP A 32 0.68 14.97 6.57
C ASP A 32 1.98 14.80 5.74
N CYS A 33 2.17 13.63 5.13
CA CYS A 33 3.42 13.25 4.45
C CYS A 33 3.21 12.93 2.97
N ALA A 34 3.42 13.94 2.12
CA ALA A 34 3.34 13.82 0.66
C ALA A 34 4.34 12.80 0.07
N GLU A 35 5.46 12.52 0.75
CA GLU A 35 6.40 11.48 0.32
C GLU A 35 5.79 10.08 0.46
N CYS A 36 5.17 9.79 1.62
CA CYS A 36 4.48 8.53 1.85
C CYS A 36 3.27 8.36 0.93
N GLU A 37 2.53 9.43 0.64
CA GLU A 37 1.43 9.41 -0.34
C GLU A 37 1.92 9.01 -1.74
N LYS A 38 3.03 9.60 -2.19
CA LYS A 38 3.66 9.24 -3.47
C LYS A 38 4.15 7.78 -3.47
N GLU A 39 4.84 7.35 -2.42
CA GLU A 39 5.32 5.96 -2.32
C GLU A 39 4.14 4.97 -2.34
N LEU A 40 3.05 5.25 -1.62
CA LEU A 40 1.85 4.43 -1.62
C LEU A 40 1.24 4.34 -3.01
N THR A 41 1.15 5.46 -3.73
CA THR A 41 0.64 5.51 -5.10
C THR A 41 1.48 4.66 -6.06
N ILE A 42 2.81 4.74 -5.95
CA ILE A 42 3.74 3.91 -6.73
C ILE A 42 3.54 2.43 -6.40
N PHE A 43 3.39 2.10 -5.11
CA PHE A 43 3.19 0.73 -4.65
C PHE A 43 1.86 0.14 -5.16
N ILE A 44 0.76 0.90 -5.09
CA ILE A 44 -0.55 0.52 -5.63
C ILE A 44 -0.47 0.27 -7.13
N ASN A 45 0.17 1.17 -7.88
CA ASN A 45 0.35 1.00 -9.33
C ASN A 45 1.15 -0.26 -9.64
N SER A 46 2.25 -0.49 -8.92
CA SER A 46 3.09 -1.69 -9.07
C SER A 46 2.28 -2.96 -8.80
N MET A 47 1.54 -3.01 -7.69
CA MET A 47 0.65 -4.12 -7.35
C MET A 47 -0.45 -4.32 -8.40
N ARG A 48 -1.01 -3.25 -8.95
CA ARG A 48 -2.03 -3.32 -10.00
C ARG A 48 -1.46 -3.97 -11.27
N ILE A 49 -0.26 -3.56 -11.68
CA ILE A 49 0.44 -4.13 -12.84
C ILE A 49 0.76 -5.60 -12.58
N LEU A 50 1.29 -5.94 -11.41
CA LEU A 50 1.61 -7.33 -11.04
C LEU A 50 0.34 -8.20 -11.02
N ARG A 51 -0.76 -7.73 -10.44
CA ARG A 51 -2.05 -8.47 -10.46
C ARG A 51 -2.60 -8.65 -11.87
N ALA A 52 -2.45 -7.64 -12.74
CA ALA A 52 -2.82 -7.76 -14.14
C ALA A 52 -1.95 -8.76 -14.89
N ALA A 53 -0.64 -8.77 -14.63
CA ALA A 53 0.30 -9.73 -15.19
C ALA A 53 0.06 -11.16 -14.69
N VAL A 54 -0.26 -11.34 -13.39
CA VAL A 54 -0.61 -12.64 -12.81
C VAL A 54 -1.93 -13.21 -13.36
N LYS A 55 -2.88 -12.34 -13.76
CA LYS A 55 -4.09 -12.79 -14.49
C LYS A 55 -3.78 -13.38 -15.86
N VAL A 56 -2.62 -13.06 -16.45
CA VAL A 56 -2.09 -13.79 -17.60
C VAL A 56 -1.45 -15.08 -17.07
N ARG A 57 -2.28 -16.07 -16.72
CA ARG A 57 -1.77 -17.43 -16.69
C ARG A 57 -1.36 -17.80 -18.12
N PRO A 58 -0.14 -18.31 -18.37
CA PRO A 58 0.08 -19.08 -19.59
C PRO A 58 -0.88 -20.27 -19.54
N GLU A 59 -1.78 -20.32 -20.52
CA GLU A 59 -2.43 -21.56 -20.92
C GLU A 59 -1.36 -22.49 -21.49
N LYS A 60 -1.26 -23.68 -20.89
CA LYS A 60 -0.43 -24.85 -21.22
C LYS A 60 1.00 -24.89 -20.68
#